data_AF-A0A6V7KA71-F1
#
_entry.id   AF-A0A6V7KA71-F1
#
_cell.length_a   1.000
_cell.length_b   1.000
_cell.length_c   1.000
_cell.angle_alpha   90.00
_cell.angle_beta   90.00
_cell.angle_gamma   90.00
#
_symmetry.space_group_name_H-M   'P 1'
#
loop_
_entity.id
_entity.type
_entity.pdbx_description
1 polymer ?
#
loop_
_entity_poly.entity_id
_entity_poly.type
_entity_poly.pdbx_seq_one_letter_code
_entity_poly.pdbx_strand_id
1 'polypeptide(L)'
;YLLANSGYDVWLGNFRGNTYSSRHVNFSSDDPRFWNFSWHQMGVHDLPTMLHYVVNYKKEKVSYIGHSMGTTSSYVMAAERPDMHDKVHMIISLAPVAFMTHIKSPVRLFAPYVHDLE
;
A
#
# COMPACT_ATOMS: atom_id res chain seq x y z
N TYR A 1 -14.21 0.53 -14.81
CA TYR A 1 -14.85 1.60 -15.61
C TYR A 1 -15.82 2.45 -14.78
N LEU A 2 -16.54 1.94 -13.77
CA LEU A 2 -17.55 2.71 -13.02
C LEU A 2 -17.06 4.09 -12.53
N LEU A 3 -15.96 4.16 -11.78
CA LEU A 3 -15.42 5.44 -11.27
C LEU A 3 -15.03 6.40 -12.39
N ALA A 4 -14.30 5.92 -13.40
CA ALA A 4 -13.94 6.74 -14.56
C ALA A 4 -15.17 7.25 -15.31
N ASN A 5 -16.19 6.40 -15.52
CA ASN A 5 -17.45 6.78 -16.16
C ASN A 5 -18.28 7.75 -15.31
N SER A 6 -18.11 7.74 -13.99
CA SER A 6 -18.67 8.72 -13.07
C SER A 6 -17.86 10.02 -13.00
N GLY A 7 -16.83 10.19 -13.84
CA GLY A 7 -16.05 11.42 -13.96
C GLY A 7 -14.83 11.53 -13.04
N TYR A 8 -14.47 10.47 -12.31
CA TYR A 8 -13.27 10.47 -11.48
C TYR A 8 -12.01 10.21 -12.31
N ASP A 9 -10.92 10.91 -11.98
CA ASP A 9 -9.59 10.57 -12.47
C ASP A 9 -9.01 9.41 -11.64
N VAL A 10 -8.84 8.24 -12.26
CA VAL A 10 -8.54 6.98 -11.57
C VAL A 10 -7.08 6.61 -11.74
N TRP A 11 -6.37 6.50 -10.62
CA TRP A 11 -4.96 6.09 -10.56
C TRP A 11 -4.85 4.70 -9.91
N LEU A 12 -4.08 3.81 -10.53
CA LEU A 12 -3.85 2.44 -10.02
C LEU A 12 -2.40 2.30 -9.55
N GLY A 13 -2.24 2.21 -8.22
CA GLY A 13 -0.93 2.03 -7.60
C GLY A 13 -0.40 0.61 -7.72
N ASN A 14 0.93 0.47 -7.81
CA ASN A 14 1.62 -0.81 -7.75
C ASN A 14 2.64 -0.78 -6.60
N PHE A 15 2.57 -1.78 -5.72
CA PHE A 15 3.53 -1.91 -4.62
C PHE A 15 4.80 -2.60 -5.08
N ARG A 16 5.92 -2.28 -4.42
CA ARG A 16 7.22 -2.89 -4.66
C ARG A 16 7.16 -4.41 -4.68
N GLY A 17 7.94 -5.03 -5.57
CA GLY A 17 8.04 -6.47 -5.73
C GLY A 17 6.98 -7.13 -6.60
N ASN A 18 5.92 -6.42 -7.00
CA ASN A 18 4.95 -6.96 -7.95
C ASN A 18 5.47 -6.91 -9.40
N THR A 19 4.73 -7.52 -10.33
CA THR A 19 5.07 -7.61 -11.77
C THR A 19 5.45 -6.27 -12.41
N TYR A 20 4.84 -5.17 -11.96
CA TYR A 20 5.01 -3.84 -12.53
C TYR A 20 5.94 -2.95 -11.71
N SER A 21 6.48 -3.44 -10.58
CA SER A 21 7.28 -2.65 -9.64
C SER A 21 8.42 -3.47 -9.05
N SER A 22 9.18 -4.12 -9.93
CA SER A 22 10.31 -5.01 -9.63
C SER A 22 11.70 -4.43 -9.96
N ARG A 23 11.83 -3.09 -9.99
CA ARG A 23 13.11 -2.40 -10.24
C ARG A 23 13.56 -1.61 -9.02
N HIS A 24 14.86 -1.56 -8.78
CA HIS A 24 15.47 -0.81 -7.69
C HIS A 24 16.75 -0.12 -8.20
N VAL A 25 17.10 1.03 -7.63
CA VAL A 25 18.24 1.85 -8.10
C VAL A 25 19.58 1.15 -7.83
N ASN A 26 19.69 0.46 -6.69
CA ASN A 26 20.97 -0.12 -6.22
C ASN A 26 21.04 -1.64 -6.28
N PHE A 27 19.90 -2.34 -6.44
CA PHE A 27 19.82 -3.79 -6.30
C PHE A 27 19.09 -4.41 -7.48
N SER A 28 19.58 -5.54 -7.99
CA SER A 28 18.84 -6.39 -8.94
C SER A 28 17.77 -7.19 -8.19
N SER A 29 16.73 -7.65 -8.88
CA SER A 29 15.75 -8.60 -8.34
C SER A 29 16.36 -9.95 -7.94
N ASP A 30 17.56 -10.27 -8.42
CA ASP A 30 18.30 -11.48 -8.01
C ASP A 30 19.03 -11.30 -6.66
N ASP A 31 19.15 -10.07 -6.17
CA ASP A 31 19.77 -9.78 -4.88
C ASP A 31 18.74 -9.97 -3.74
N PRO A 32 19.01 -10.80 -2.72
CA PRO A 32 18.08 -10.97 -1.60
C PRO A 32 17.69 -9.67 -0.89
N ARG A 33 18.58 -8.66 -0.89
CA ARG A 33 18.32 -7.35 -0.30
C ARG A 33 17.21 -6.58 -1.01
N PHE A 34 16.96 -6.89 -2.29
CA PHE A 34 15.84 -6.34 -3.05
C PHE A 34 14.49 -6.71 -2.40
N TRP A 35 14.40 -7.94 -1.88
CA TRP A 35 13.18 -8.50 -1.30
C TRP A 35 13.06 -8.31 0.22
N ASN A 36 14.01 -7.60 0.82
CA ASN A 36 14.00 -7.31 2.25
C ASN A 36 13.04 -6.14 2.56
N PHE A 37 11.75 -6.39 2.42
CA PHE A 37 10.67 -5.48 2.79
C PHE A 37 9.42 -6.26 3.20
N SER A 38 8.56 -5.62 3.98
CA SER A 38 7.22 -6.07 4.32
C SER A 38 6.17 -5.03 3.89
N TRP A 39 4.92 -5.26 4.28
CA TRP A 39 3.85 -4.28 4.15
C TRP A 39 4.14 -2.98 4.91
N HIS A 40 5.06 -2.99 5.89
CA HIS A 40 5.51 -1.78 6.58
C HIS A 40 6.11 -0.76 5.62
N GLN A 41 7.12 -1.18 4.84
CA GLN A 41 7.77 -0.30 3.87
C GLN A 41 6.79 0.14 2.78
N MET A 42 5.78 -0.69 2.45
CA MET A 42 4.71 -0.29 1.55
C MET A 42 3.86 0.86 2.12
N GLY A 43 3.57 0.84 3.43
CA GLY A 43 2.83 1.91 4.11
C GLY A 43 3.65 3.18 4.37
N VAL A 44 4.93 3.04 4.72
CA VAL A 44 5.80 4.20 5.05
C VAL A 44 6.41 4.86 3.82
N HIS A 45 6.62 4.11 2.72
CA HIS A 45 7.29 4.62 1.53
C HIS A 45 6.42 4.58 0.26
N ASP A 46 5.90 3.42 -0.13
CA ASP A 46 5.25 3.26 -1.44
C ASP A 46 3.98 4.10 -1.54
N LEU A 47 3.04 3.89 -0.61
CA LEU A 47 1.75 4.56 -0.63
C LEU A 47 1.89 6.09 -0.51
N PRO A 48 2.68 6.64 0.43
CA PRO A 48 2.97 8.08 0.48
C PRO A 48 3.55 8.62 -0.82
N THR A 49 4.50 7.92 -1.44
CA THR A 49 5.14 8.37 -2.67
C THR A 49 4.15 8.43 -3.83
N MET A 50 3.32 7.38 -3.98
CA MET A 50 2.28 7.34 -5.01
C MET A 50 1.25 8.47 -4.82
N LEU A 51 0.74 8.65 -3.60
CA LEU A 51 -0.25 9.70 -3.31
C LEU A 51 0.35 11.09 -3.48
N HIS A 52 1.58 11.31 -3.00
CA HIS A 52 2.28 12.58 -3.16
C HIS A 52 2.49 12.93 -4.64
N TYR A 53 2.84 11.96 -5.47
CA TYR A 53 2.96 12.16 -6.91
C TYR A 53 1.64 12.64 -7.52
N VAL A 54 0.53 11.94 -7.24
CA VAL A 54 -0.80 12.30 -7.79
C VAL A 54 -1.25 13.67 -7.29
N VAL A 55 -1.11 13.95 -5.99
CA VAL A 55 -1.46 15.25 -5.40
C VAL A 55 -0.65 16.38 -6.03
N ASN A 56 0.65 16.18 -6.26
CA ASN A 56 1.48 17.20 -6.90
C ASN A 56 1.19 17.39 -8.38
N TYR A 57 0.77 16.32 -9.08
CA TYR A 57 0.42 16.37 -10.49
C TYR A 57 -0.95 17.04 -10.70
N LYS A 58 -1.94 16.67 -9.89
CA LYS A 58 -3.33 17.16 -9.99
C LYS A 58 -3.60 18.44 -9.20
N LYS A 59 -2.74 18.79 -8.24
CA LYS A 59 -2.90 19.90 -7.29
C LYS A 59 -4.16 19.78 -6.42
N GLU A 60 -4.59 18.55 -6.16
CA GLU A 60 -5.81 18.24 -5.40
C GLU A 60 -5.55 17.08 -4.41
N LYS A 61 -6.33 17.02 -3.32
CA LYS A 61 -6.29 15.89 -2.38
C LYS A 61 -6.82 14.63 -3.05
N VAL A 62 -6.32 13.47 -2.64
CA VAL A 62 -6.69 12.17 -3.22
C VAL A 62 -7.57 11.37 -2.26
N SER A 63 -8.61 10.72 -2.79
CA SER A 63 -9.34 9.66 -2.08
C SER A 63 -8.67 8.31 -2.35
N TYR A 64 -8.26 7.62 -1.30
CA TYR A 64 -7.61 6.31 -1.42
C TYR A 64 -8.61 5.18 -1.22
N ILE A 65 -8.56 4.16 -2.06
CA ILE A 65 -9.33 2.92 -1.91
C ILE A 65 -8.33 1.76 -1.76
N GLY A 66 -8.32 1.14 -0.59
CA GLY A 66 -7.48 -0.02 -0.28
C GLY A 66 -8.30 -1.31 -0.23
N HIS A 67 -7.74 -2.42 -0.69
CA HIS A 67 -8.32 -3.75 -0.52
C HIS A 67 -7.32 -4.69 0.17
N SER A 68 -7.78 -5.47 1.16
CA SER A 68 -6.94 -6.44 1.88
C SER A 68 -5.65 -5.76 2.40
N MET A 69 -4.47 -6.23 2.02
CA MET A 69 -3.17 -5.62 2.37
C MET A 69 -3.08 -4.12 2.04
N GLY A 70 -3.76 -3.62 0.99
CA GLY A 70 -3.79 -2.19 0.69
C GLY A 70 -4.39 -1.36 1.82
N THR A 71 -5.34 -1.93 2.58
CA THR A 71 -5.89 -1.29 3.78
C THR A 71 -4.84 -1.24 4.90
N THR A 72 -4.10 -2.33 5.12
CA THR A 72 -2.99 -2.39 6.08
C THR A 72 -1.97 -1.30 5.80
N SER A 73 -1.52 -1.17 4.55
CA SER A 73 -0.58 -0.13 4.14
C SER A 73 -1.11 1.28 4.40
N SER A 74 -2.42 1.51 4.23
CA SER A 74 -3.03 2.81 4.55
C SER A 74 -3.10 3.12 6.04
N TYR A 75 -3.27 2.11 6.89
CA TYR A 75 -3.28 2.29 8.35
C TYR A 75 -1.86 2.58 8.86
N VAL A 76 -0.86 1.87 8.35
CA VAL A 76 0.55 2.16 8.62
C VAL A 76 0.89 3.58 8.19
N MET A 77 0.53 3.98 6.96
CA MET A 77 0.75 5.35 6.51
C MET A 77 0.07 6.37 7.44
N ALA A 78 -1.19 6.15 7.81
CA ALA A 78 -1.92 7.10 8.63
C ALA A 78 -1.30 7.28 10.02
N ALA A 79 -0.72 6.21 10.59
CA ALA A 79 -0.03 6.22 11.87
C ALA A 79 1.38 6.82 11.79
N GLU A 80 2.18 6.40 10.80
CA GLU A 80 3.62 6.71 10.73
C GLU A 80 3.96 7.95 9.89
N ARG A 81 3.02 8.45 9.07
CA ARG A 81 3.24 9.55 8.11
C ARG A 81 2.21 10.68 8.30
N PRO A 82 2.30 11.46 9.40
CA PRO A 82 1.39 12.59 9.64
C PRO A 82 1.45 13.66 8.54
N ASP A 83 2.57 13.76 7.82
CA ASP A 83 2.72 14.68 6.68
C ASP A 83 1.78 14.36 5.50
N MET A 84 1.18 13.15 5.47
CA MET A 84 0.22 12.74 4.44
C MET A 84 -1.22 13.13 4.76
N HIS A 85 -1.54 13.55 5.99
CA HIS A 85 -2.92 13.84 6.41
C HIS A 85 -3.58 14.92 5.54
N ASP A 86 -2.85 15.97 5.18
CA ASP A 86 -3.38 17.04 4.32
C ASP A 86 -3.49 16.66 2.83
N LYS A 87 -2.93 15.52 2.44
CA LYS A 87 -2.87 15.06 1.04
C LYS A 87 -3.99 14.06 0.72
N VAL A 88 -4.61 13.48 1.75
CA VAL A 88 -5.66 12.47 1.61
C VAL A 88 -7.00 13.06 2.03
N HIS A 89 -8.00 12.96 1.16
CA HIS A 89 -9.36 13.41 1.48
C HIS A 89 -10.10 12.38 2.33
N MET A 90 -10.03 11.10 1.92
CA MET A 90 -10.63 9.98 2.64
C MET A 90 -9.94 8.66 2.30
N ILE A 91 -10.06 7.69 3.21
CA ILE A 91 -9.61 6.31 3.02
C ILE A 91 -10.84 5.40 3.03
N ILE A 92 -11.06 4.67 1.94
CA ILE A 92 -12.10 3.65 1.79
C ILE A 92 -11.43 2.29 1.89
N SER A 93 -11.81 1.50 2.90
CA SER A 93 -11.21 0.19 3.17
C SER A 93 -12.15 -0.94 2.77
N LEU A 94 -11.75 -1.75 1.80
CA LEU A 94 -12.49 -2.92 1.33
C LEU A 94 -11.82 -4.20 1.88
N ALA A 95 -12.56 -5.04 2.60
CA ALA A 95 -12.01 -6.19 3.33
C ALA A 95 -10.78 -5.80 4.19
N PRO A 96 -10.96 -4.93 5.19
CA PRO A 96 -9.86 -4.36 5.96
C PRO A 96 -9.09 -5.41 6.76
N VAL A 97 -7.76 -5.27 6.81
CA VAL A 97 -6.85 -6.14 7.56
C VAL A 97 -5.96 -5.29 8.46
N ALA A 98 -6.29 -5.26 9.76
CA ALA A 98 -5.47 -4.63 10.79
C ALA A 98 -4.92 -5.68 11.78
N PHE A 99 -5.78 -6.61 12.20
CA PHE A 99 -5.40 -7.74 13.06
C PHE A 99 -5.85 -9.05 12.41
N MET A 100 -5.01 -10.08 12.54
CA MET A 100 -5.26 -11.41 11.95
C MET A 100 -5.50 -12.51 13.00
N THR A 101 -5.82 -12.13 14.24
CA THR A 101 -5.94 -13.05 15.38
C THR A 101 -7.03 -14.12 15.23
N HIS A 102 -8.05 -13.87 14.42
CA HIS A 102 -9.21 -14.77 14.25
C HIS A 102 -9.39 -15.32 12.83
N ILE A 103 -8.36 -15.25 11.97
CA ILE A 103 -8.53 -15.74 10.59
C ILE A 103 -8.69 -17.27 10.57
N LYS A 104 -9.63 -17.74 9.73
CA LYS A 104 -9.85 -19.17 9.46
C LYS A 104 -9.26 -19.61 8.12
N SER A 105 -8.80 -18.65 7.30
CA SER A 105 -8.20 -18.90 6.01
C SER A 105 -6.89 -19.70 6.14
N PRO A 106 -6.54 -20.55 5.14
CA PRO A 106 -5.25 -21.23 5.08
C PRO A 106 -4.03 -20.31 5.21
N VAL A 107 -4.18 -19.01 4.99
CA VAL A 107 -3.13 -18.00 5.26
C VAL A 107 -2.56 -18.12 6.68
N ARG A 108 -3.37 -18.52 7.67
CA ARG A 108 -2.91 -18.79 9.05
C ARG A 108 -1.80 -19.83 9.13
N LEU A 109 -1.78 -20.79 8.20
CA LEU A 109 -0.78 -21.87 8.20
C LEU A 109 0.64 -21.34 7.95
N PHE A 110 0.76 -20.14 7.37
CA PHE A 110 2.04 -19.48 7.14
C PHE A 110 2.52 -18.67 8.34
N ALA A 111 1.66 -18.39 9.34
CA ALA A 111 2.02 -17.57 10.51
C ALA A 111 3.30 -18.04 11.26
N PRO A 112 3.59 -19.35 11.42
CA PRO A 112 4.82 -19.81 12.08
C PRO A 112 6.10 -19.54 11.28
N TYR A 113 5.97 -19.28 9.98
CA TYR A 113 7.10 -19.09 9.05
C TYR A 113 7.33 -17.61 8.70
N VAL A 114 6.46 -16.72 9.20
CA VAL A 114 6.59 -15.28 9.02
C VAL A 114 7.13 -14.74 10.34
N HIS A 115 8.43 -14.49 10.39
CA HIS A 115 9.11 -13.98 11.60
C HIS A 115 8.78 -12.50 11.87
N ASP A 116 8.40 -11.77 10.81
CA ASP A 116 8.04 -10.36 10.86
C ASP A 116 6.65 -10.16 10.22
N LEU A 117 5.59 -10.29 11.03
CA LEU A 117 4.33 -9.61 10.74
C LEU A 117 4.41 -8.17 11.30
N GLU A 118 5.52 -7.50 11.03
CA GLU A 118 5.73 -6.07 11.24
C GLU A 118 5.95 -5.37 9.90
#